data_AF-A0A7X7TPT2-F1
#
_entry.id   AF-A0A7X7TPT2-F1
#
_cell.length_a   1.000
_cell.length_b   1.000
_cell.length_c   1.000
_cell.angle_alpha   90.00
_cell.angle_beta   90.00
_cell.angle_gamma   90.00
#
_symmetry.space_group_name_H-M   'P 1'
#
loop_
_entity.id
_entity.type
_entity.pdbx_description
1 polymer ?
#
loop_
_entity_poly.entity_id
_entity_poly.type
_entity_poly.pdbx_seq_one_letter_code
_entity_poly.pdbx_strand_id
1 'polypeptide(L)' 'MADENNGLPKKFSEDGVHPNKEGYVLMAPLVESALSEALKISSIKVGD' A
#
# COMPACT_ATOMS: atom_id res chain seq x y z
N MET A 1 9.79 -1.46 -4.35
CA MET A 1 9.95 -0.01 -4.61
C MET A 1 11.17 0.52 -3.86
N ALA A 2 12.31 -0.18 -3.91
CA ALA A 2 13.51 0.20 -3.16
C ALA A 2 14.53 0.83 -4.09
N ASP A 3 15.22 1.87 -3.63
CA ASP A 3 16.37 2.46 -4.30
C ASP A 3 17.67 1.69 -3.98
N GLU A 4 18.80 2.21 -4.44
CA GLU A 4 20.14 1.63 -4.23
C GLU A 4 20.58 1.60 -2.76
N ASN A 5 19.96 2.40 -1.89
CA ASN A 5 20.22 2.46 -0.46
C ASN A 5 19.23 1.60 0.35
N ASN A 6 18.41 0.77 -0.32
CA ASN A 6 17.30 0.03 0.26
C ASN A 6 16.20 0.92 0.89
N GLY A 7 16.16 2.20 0.53
CA GLY A 7 15.13 3.16 0.95
C GLY A 7 14.03 3.32 -0.09
N LEU A 8 12.99 4.09 0.25
CA LEU A 8 12.03 4.57 -0.73
C LEU A 8 12.72 5.58 -1.68
N PRO A 9 12.51 5.49 -3.00
CA PRO A 9 13.04 6.45 -3.96
C PRO A 9 12.70 7.88 -3.57
N LYS A 10 13.63 8.82 -3.75
CA LYS A 10 13.45 10.25 -3.40
C LYS A 10 12.17 10.89 -3.92
N LYS A 11 11.68 10.43 -5.08
CA LYS A 11 10.41 10.88 -5.65
C LYS A 11 9.23 10.63 -4.69
N PHE A 12 9.27 9.56 -3.92
CA PHE A 12 8.19 9.08 -3.08
C PHE A 12 8.47 9.24 -1.58
N SER A 13 9.67 9.65 -1.17
CA SER A 13 10.05 9.84 0.24
C SER A 13 11.23 10.79 0.36
N GLU A 14 11.17 11.75 1.29
CA GLU A 14 12.26 12.70 1.52
C GLU A 14 13.38 12.12 2.39
N ASP A 15 13.04 11.25 3.34
CA ASP A 15 13.96 10.61 4.29
C ASP A 15 14.28 9.15 3.94
N GLY A 16 13.72 8.64 2.85
CA GLY A 16 13.87 7.26 2.41
C GLY A 16 13.05 6.25 3.22
N VAL A 17 12.22 6.68 4.17
CA VAL A 17 11.41 5.81 5.05
C VAL A 17 9.93 6.16 4.97
N HIS A 18 9.57 7.43 5.17
CA HIS A 18 8.18 7.88 5.21
C HIS A 18 7.73 8.33 3.82
N PRO A 19 6.61 7.80 3.30
CA PRO A 19 6.06 8.25 2.02
C PRO A 19 5.64 9.72 2.05
N ASN A 20 5.94 10.44 0.99
CA ASN A 20 5.38 11.75 0.72
C ASN A 20 4.01 11.62 0.02
N LYS A 21 3.42 12.74 -0.40
CA LYS A 21 2.13 12.76 -1.11
C LYS A 21 2.11 11.85 -2.33
N GLU A 22 3.15 11.87 -3.17
CA GLU A 22 3.22 11.03 -4.36
C GLU A 22 3.35 9.55 -4.01
N GLY A 23 4.11 9.23 -2.96
CA GLY A 23 4.21 7.88 -2.42
C GLY A 23 2.86 7.33 -1.95
N TYR A 24 2.08 8.14 -1.22
CA TYR A 24 0.73 7.73 -0.81
C TYR A 24 -0.23 7.54 -1.98
N VAL A 25 -0.19 8.43 -2.99
CA VAL A 25 -1.01 8.28 -4.20
C VAL A 25 -0.65 7.00 -4.95
N LEU A 26 0.64 6.65 -5.03
CA LEU A 26 1.09 5.40 -5.64
C LEU A 26 0.56 4.16 -4.89
N MET A 27 0.50 4.22 -3.55
CA MET A 27 0.04 3.10 -2.72
C MET A 27 -1.47 2.94 -2.69
N ALA A 28 -2.25 4.01 -2.85
CA ALA A 28 -3.70 4.01 -2.76
C ALA A 28 -4.39 2.87 -3.54
N PRO A 29 -4.14 2.65 -4.85
CA PRO A 29 -4.81 1.58 -5.60
C PRO A 29 -4.47 0.16 -5.09
N LEU A 30 -3.27 -0.05 -4.53
CA LEU A 30 -2.89 -1.34 -3.94
C LEU A 30 -3.69 -1.62 -2.67
N VAL A 31 -3.82 -0.61 -1.81
CA VAL A 31 -4.60 -0.68 -0.58
C VAL A 31 -6.08 -0.88 -0.89
N GLU A 32 -6.64 -0.10 -1.82
CA GLU A 32 -8.03 -0.23 -2.24
C GLU A 32 -8.34 -1.64 -2.81
N SER A 33 -7.43 -2.18 -3.64
CA SER A 33 -7.56 -3.54 -4.17
C SER A 33 -7.53 -4.58 -3.05
N ALA A 34 -6.56 -4.50 -2.15
CA ALA A 34 -6.42 -5.44 -1.04
C ALA A 34 -7.62 -5.37 -0.07
N LEU A 35 -8.13 -4.17 0.21
CA LEU A 35 -9.34 -3.99 1.02
C LEU A 35 -10.57 -4.56 0.32
N SER A 36 -10.73 -4.32 -0.99
CA SER A 36 -11.83 -4.91 -1.78
C SER A 36 -11.79 -6.44 -1.73
N GLU A 37 -10.60 -7.03 -1.84
CA GLU A 37 -10.41 -8.48 -1.75
C GLU A 37 -10.70 -9.01 -0.33
N ALA A 38 -10.16 -8.38 0.70
CA ALA A 38 -10.39 -8.78 2.10
C ALA A 38 -11.87 -8.69 2.47
N LEU A 39 -12.58 -7.67 2.01
CA LEU A 39 -14.01 -7.51 2.26
C LEU A 39 -14.85 -8.53 1.46
N LYS A 40 -14.40 -8.99 0.29
CA LYS A 40 -15.04 -10.15 -0.37
C LYS A 40 -14.89 -11.41 0.47
N ILE A 41 -13.75 -11.62 1.12
CA ILE A 41 -13.53 -12.77 2.02
C ILE A 41 -14.45 -12.69 3.25
N SER A 42 -14.90 -11.50 3.68
CA SER A 42 -15.88 -11.35 4.77
C SER A 42 -17.28 -11.91 4.45
N SER A 43 -17.53 -12.38 3.22
CA SER A 43 -18.72 -13.15 2.86
C SER A 43 -18.59 -14.66 3.11
N ILE A 44 -17.51 -15.14 3.74
CA ILE A 44 -17.47 -16.48 4.34
C ILE A 44 -18.46 -16.49 5.51
N LYS A 45 -19.53 -17.29 5.35
CA LYS A 45 -20.56 -17.52 6.36
C LYS A 45 -19.93 -17.83 7.71
N VAL A 46 -20.05 -16.90 8.65
CA VAL A 46 -20.10 -17.27 10.07
C VAL A 46 -21.50 -17.84 10.28
N GLY A 47 -21.62 -19.17 10.20
CA GLY A 47 -22.86 -19.89 10.44
C GLY A 47 -22.99 -21.14 9.57
N ASP A 48 -22.50 -22.25 10.11
CA ASP A 48 -23.17 -23.56 10.14
C ASP A 48 -22.91 -24.18 11.53
#